data_AF-A0AAD4LFS4-F1
#
_entry.id   AF-A0AAD4LFS4-F1
#
_cell.length_a   1.000
_cell.length_b   1.000
_cell.length_c   1.000
_cell.angle_alpha   90.00
_cell.angle_beta   90.00
_cell.angle_gamma   90.00
#
_symmetry.space_group_name_H-M   'P 1'
#
loop_
_entity.id
_entity.type
_entity.pdbx_description
1 polymer ?
#
loop_
_entity_poly.entity_id
_entity_poly.type
_entity_poly.pdbx_seq_one_letter_code
_entity_poly.pdbx_strand_id
1 'polypeptide(L)'
;MSVTPTDDELIVALDFEGVDSVERSPQEDMLLVLFNTAISNLVLFRNNFAFSRDISGLFQSFQSSASILDPAANPTLFQSTLVIIIKDVVESDKLEITREFSTKFQKIVQQEQDANFISRLHGGKLEIIPWPVIESKEFYKLFATLKRRLDLQKISHSTAGEFLHTIKTLMAKLKANDWGALSQTMAEHRARSLSALLPIALGTGYSEIEPNLEPLKVTLLRRD
;
A
#
# COMPACT_ATOMS: atom_id res chain seq x y z
N MET A 1 1.83 11.99 -4.35
CA MET A 1 0.82 11.53 -3.37
C MET A 1 -0.32 12.54 -3.35
N SER A 2 -1.56 12.07 -3.42
CA SER A 2 -2.77 12.89 -3.25
C SER A 2 -3.62 12.30 -2.12
N VAL A 3 -4.34 13.16 -1.41
CA VAL A 3 -5.25 12.76 -0.32
C VAL A 3 -6.60 13.41 -0.58
N THR A 4 -7.66 12.62 -0.54
CA THR A 4 -9.03 13.08 -0.75
C THR A 4 -9.89 12.66 0.43
N PRO A 5 -10.39 13.62 1.23
CA PRO A 5 -11.33 13.32 2.29
C PRO A 5 -12.71 13.00 1.70
N THR A 6 -13.36 12.00 2.28
CA THR A 6 -14.77 11.68 2.08
C THR A 6 -15.49 11.85 3.42
N ASP A 7 -16.80 11.56 3.45
CA ASP A 7 -17.58 11.65 4.68
C ASP A 7 -17.12 10.61 5.73
N ASP A 8 -16.68 9.43 5.29
CA ASP A 8 -16.38 8.30 6.17
C ASP A 8 -14.88 7.95 6.25
N GLU A 9 -14.10 8.27 5.21
CA GLU A 9 -12.71 7.83 5.08
C GLU A 9 -11.80 8.80 4.30
N LEU A 10 -10.49 8.59 4.40
CA LEU A 10 -9.49 9.30 3.60
C LEU A 10 -8.96 8.38 2.51
N ILE A 11 -9.14 8.78 1.25
CA ILE A 11 -8.55 8.08 0.11
C ILE A 11 -7.16 8.67 -0.14
N VAL A 12 -6.14 7.81 -0.10
CA VAL A 12 -4.75 8.18 -0.40
C VAL A 12 -4.34 7.56 -1.73
N ALA A 13 -3.98 8.39 -2.70
CA ALA A 13 -3.45 7.96 -3.98
C ALA A 13 -1.93 8.11 -3.99
N LEU A 14 -1.25 6.98 -4.22
CA LEU A 14 0.19 6.89 -4.40
C LEU A 14 0.47 6.63 -5.88
N ASP A 15 1.24 7.53 -6.48
CA ASP A 15 1.74 7.36 -7.84
C ASP A 15 3.20 6.91 -7.75
N PHE A 16 3.50 5.81 -8.42
CA PHE A 16 4.81 5.17 -8.41
C PHE A 16 5.35 5.16 -9.84
N GLU A 17 6.65 5.41 -9.98
CA GLU A 17 7.31 5.22 -11.27
C GLU A 17 7.22 3.75 -11.70
N GLY A 18 7.22 3.52 -13.02
CA GLY A 18 7.24 2.18 -13.59
C GLY A 18 8.40 1.34 -13.04
N VAL A 19 8.17 0.03 -13.02
CA VAL A 19 9.19 -0.98 -12.76
C VAL A 19 9.91 -1.32 -14.06
N ASP A 20 11.15 -1.79 -13.96
CA ASP A 20 12.04 -2.09 -15.10
C ASP A 20 12.45 -0.83 -15.89
N SER A 21 12.70 0.27 -15.18
CA SER A 21 13.30 1.46 -15.78
C SER A 21 14.81 1.27 -15.98
N VAL A 22 15.33 1.70 -17.12
CA VAL A 22 16.76 1.52 -17.49
C VAL A 22 17.71 2.20 -16.49
N GLU A 23 17.21 3.20 -15.78
CA GLU A 23 17.99 4.03 -14.86
C GLU A 23 18.07 3.43 -13.44
N ARG A 24 17.39 2.31 -13.17
CA ARG A 24 17.20 1.78 -11.82
C ARG A 24 17.76 0.39 -11.63
N SER A 25 18.31 0.14 -10.44
CA SER A 25 18.80 -1.18 -10.08
C SER A 25 17.65 -2.15 -9.75
N PRO A 26 17.84 -3.48 -9.93
CA PRO A 26 16.85 -4.48 -9.53
C PRO A 26 16.45 -4.40 -8.04
N GLN A 27 17.37 -3.97 -7.18
CA GLN A 27 17.11 -3.79 -5.76
C GLN A 27 16.15 -2.62 -5.49
N GLU A 28 16.29 -1.51 -6.20
CA GLU A 28 15.39 -0.36 -6.04
C GLU A 28 13.98 -0.68 -6.54
N ASP A 29 13.85 -1.43 -7.64
CA ASP A 29 12.55 -1.91 -8.14
C ASP A 29 11.86 -2.83 -7.14
N MET A 30 12.63 -3.75 -6.57
CA MET A 30 12.15 -4.64 -5.52
C MET A 30 11.65 -3.84 -4.30
N LEU A 31 12.40 -2.84 -3.84
CA LEU A 31 11.98 -2.00 -2.71
C LEU A 31 10.73 -1.18 -3.02
N LEU A 32 10.60 -0.66 -4.24
CA LEU A 32 9.42 0.08 -4.70
C LEU A 32 8.18 -0.82 -4.71
N VAL A 33 8.31 -2.03 -5.25
CA VAL A 33 7.26 -3.05 -5.26
C VAL A 33 6.84 -3.42 -3.84
N LEU A 34 7.81 -3.70 -2.96
CA LEU A 34 7.54 -4.05 -1.57
C LEU A 34 6.82 -2.92 -0.84
N PHE A 35 7.29 -1.69 -0.99
CA PHE A 35 6.66 -0.54 -0.37
C PHE A 35 5.22 -0.33 -0.82
N ASN A 36 4.99 -0.39 -2.15
CA ASN A 36 3.65 -0.22 -2.73
C ASN A 36 2.69 -1.31 -2.25
N THR A 37 3.11 -2.58 -2.31
CA THR A 37 2.26 -3.72 -1.93
C THR A 37 2.00 -3.82 -0.43
N ALA A 38 2.97 -3.39 0.41
CA ALA A 38 2.83 -3.41 1.85
C ALA A 38 1.75 -2.44 2.35
N ILE A 39 1.68 -1.23 1.79
CA ILE A 39 0.84 -0.15 2.33
C ILE A 39 -0.51 -0.01 1.62
N SER A 40 -0.60 -0.44 0.36
CA SER A 40 -1.79 -0.21 -0.46
C SER A 40 -2.94 -1.14 -0.09
N ASN A 41 -4.16 -0.64 -0.16
CA ASN A 41 -5.37 -1.48 -0.13
C ASN A 41 -5.72 -2.01 -1.52
N LEU A 42 -5.43 -1.24 -2.57
CA LEU A 42 -5.69 -1.55 -3.95
C LEU A 42 -4.47 -1.12 -4.78
N VAL A 43 -3.89 -2.02 -5.54
CA VAL A 43 -2.77 -1.74 -6.44
C VAL A 43 -3.31 -1.80 -7.87
N LEU A 44 -3.22 -0.69 -8.59
CA LEU A 44 -3.55 -0.62 -10.01
C LEU A 44 -2.25 -0.75 -10.81
N PHE A 45 -2.10 -1.86 -11.52
CA PHE A 45 -0.95 -2.10 -12.38
C PHE A 45 -1.36 -2.00 -13.84
N ARG A 46 -0.88 -0.98 -14.54
CA ARG A 46 -1.22 -0.73 -15.95
C ARG A 46 -0.17 -1.33 -16.86
N ASN A 47 -0.59 -2.16 -17.83
CA ASN A 47 0.28 -2.80 -18.81
C ASN A 47 -0.33 -2.76 -20.22
N ASN A 48 0.49 -2.90 -21.27
CA ASN A 48 0.05 -2.91 -22.66
C ASN A 48 -0.03 -4.34 -23.18
N PHE A 49 -1.07 -4.69 -23.92
CA PHE A 49 -1.24 -6.06 -24.42
C PHE A 49 -0.06 -6.55 -25.28
N ALA A 50 0.57 -5.66 -26.07
CA ALA A 50 1.73 -6.00 -26.90
C ALA A 50 2.96 -6.51 -26.11
N PHE A 51 2.98 -6.36 -24.78
CA PHE A 51 4.10 -6.72 -23.90
C PHE A 51 3.95 -8.09 -23.22
N SER A 52 3.30 -9.05 -23.88
CA SER A 52 3.13 -10.41 -23.34
C SER A 52 4.45 -11.14 -23.00
N ARG A 53 5.59 -10.66 -23.52
CA ARG A 53 6.94 -11.19 -23.24
C ARG A 53 7.55 -10.67 -21.93
N ASP A 54 7.29 -9.43 -21.50
CA ASP A 54 7.89 -8.84 -20.28
C ASP A 54 7.09 -9.09 -19.01
N ILE A 55 5.85 -9.56 -19.13
CA ILE A 55 5.04 -9.94 -17.97
C ILE A 55 5.74 -11.00 -17.10
N SER A 56 6.51 -11.89 -17.71
CA SER A 56 7.30 -12.89 -16.97
C SER A 56 8.42 -12.25 -16.16
N GLY A 57 9.14 -11.27 -16.73
CA GLY A 57 10.20 -10.53 -16.01
C GLY A 57 9.62 -9.70 -14.86
N LEU A 58 8.48 -9.06 -15.09
CA LEU A 58 7.72 -8.37 -14.05
C LEU A 58 7.32 -9.29 -12.90
N PHE A 59 6.76 -10.47 -13.20
CA PHE A 59 6.38 -11.44 -12.18
C PHE A 59 7.59 -11.99 -11.45
N GLN A 60 8.74 -12.12 -12.12
CA GLN A 60 9.99 -12.47 -11.47
C GLN A 60 10.44 -11.38 -10.48
N SER A 61 10.26 -10.09 -10.79
CA SER A 61 10.54 -8.99 -9.86
C SER A 61 9.62 -9.03 -8.63
N PHE A 62 8.32 -9.28 -8.82
CA PHE A 62 7.38 -9.48 -7.71
C PHE A 62 7.71 -10.72 -6.88
N GLN A 63 8.05 -11.85 -7.52
CA GLN A 63 8.39 -13.10 -6.86
C GLN A 63 9.68 -13.00 -6.05
N SER A 64 10.70 -12.34 -6.61
CA SER A 64 11.96 -12.07 -5.90
C SER A 64 11.71 -11.23 -4.65
N SER A 65 10.84 -10.22 -4.75
CA SER A 65 10.41 -9.38 -3.63
C SER A 65 9.68 -10.18 -2.56
N ALA A 66 8.79 -11.09 -2.96
CA ALA A 66 7.98 -11.89 -2.05
C ALA A 66 8.84 -12.72 -1.08
N SER A 67 10.02 -13.18 -1.49
CA SER A 67 10.90 -14.02 -0.66
C SER A 67 11.45 -13.31 0.60
N ILE A 68 11.53 -11.99 0.59
CA ILE A 68 12.30 -11.20 1.57
C ILE A 68 11.51 -10.87 2.83
N LEU A 69 10.19 -10.72 2.72
CA LEU A 69 9.32 -10.33 3.83
C LEU A 69 8.41 -11.46 4.23
N ASP A 70 8.41 -11.80 5.52
CA ASP A 70 7.42 -12.73 6.09
C ASP A 70 6.09 -12.00 6.33
N PRO A 71 5.03 -12.27 5.54
CA PRO A 71 3.72 -11.66 5.77
C PRO A 71 3.11 -12.10 7.10
N ALA A 72 3.48 -13.27 7.63
CA ALA A 72 2.98 -13.76 8.91
C ALA A 72 3.48 -12.89 10.09
N ALA A 73 4.69 -12.33 9.97
CA ALA A 73 5.22 -11.38 10.95
C ALA A 73 4.56 -9.99 10.87
N ASN A 74 3.89 -9.68 9.75
CA ASN A 74 3.28 -8.37 9.48
C ASN A 74 1.87 -8.52 8.90
N PRO A 75 0.90 -9.07 9.65
CA PRO A 75 -0.42 -9.42 9.12
C PRO A 75 -1.27 -8.22 8.69
N THR A 76 -0.94 -7.01 9.16
CA THR A 76 -1.59 -5.76 8.75
C THR A 76 -1.06 -5.21 7.43
N LEU A 77 0.09 -5.70 6.95
CA LEU A 77 0.68 -5.34 5.66
C LEU A 77 0.31 -6.40 4.61
N PHE A 78 0.53 -6.08 3.33
CA PHE A 78 0.39 -7.02 2.21
C PHE A 78 -1.03 -7.58 2.01
N GLN A 79 -2.04 -6.79 2.38
CA GLN A 79 -3.46 -7.15 2.26
C GLN A 79 -4.14 -6.58 1.01
N SER A 80 -3.33 -6.05 0.09
CA SER A 80 -3.77 -5.31 -1.09
C SER A 80 -4.50 -6.21 -2.09
N THR A 81 -5.45 -5.65 -2.85
CA THR A 81 -5.97 -6.31 -4.05
C THR A 81 -5.15 -5.85 -5.26
N LEU A 82 -4.57 -6.78 -6.03
CA LEU A 82 -3.87 -6.47 -7.28
C LEU A 82 -4.87 -6.42 -8.44
N VAL A 83 -4.97 -5.27 -9.11
CA VAL A 83 -5.77 -5.10 -10.33
C VAL A 83 -4.84 -4.81 -11.49
N ILE A 84 -4.78 -5.72 -12.45
CA ILE A 84 -3.98 -5.58 -13.67
C ILE A 84 -4.86 -5.04 -14.78
N ILE A 85 -4.56 -3.81 -15.20
CA ILE A 85 -5.26 -3.09 -16.25
C ILE A 85 -4.48 -3.27 -17.55
N ILE A 86 -5.08 -3.97 -18.51
CA ILE A 86 -4.48 -4.20 -19.83
C ILE A 86 -5.05 -3.15 -20.77
N LYS A 87 -4.24 -2.20 -21.22
CA LYS A 87 -4.73 -1.07 -22.02
C LYS A 87 -4.93 -1.42 -23.50
N ASP A 88 -5.75 -0.59 -24.15
CA ASP A 88 -5.98 -0.56 -25.60
C ASP A 88 -6.49 -1.89 -26.17
N VAL A 89 -7.38 -2.55 -25.42
CA VAL A 89 -7.94 -3.84 -25.80
C VAL A 89 -9.14 -3.64 -26.72
N VAL A 90 -9.07 -4.22 -27.92
CA VAL A 90 -10.22 -4.34 -28.83
C VAL A 90 -11.15 -5.47 -28.37
N GLU A 91 -12.44 -5.37 -28.71
CA GLU A 91 -13.46 -6.32 -28.23
C GLU A 91 -13.14 -7.78 -28.59
N SER A 92 -12.57 -8.01 -29.78
CA SER A 92 -12.18 -9.34 -30.26
C SER A 92 -11.15 -10.03 -29.36
N ASP A 93 -10.27 -9.25 -28.72
CA ASP A 93 -9.07 -9.77 -28.05
C ASP A 93 -9.32 -9.98 -26.55
N LYS A 94 -10.42 -9.46 -25.99
CA LYS A 94 -10.72 -9.52 -24.55
C LYS A 94 -10.68 -10.94 -23.99
N LEU A 95 -11.28 -11.90 -24.69
CA LEU A 95 -11.36 -13.29 -24.25
C LEU A 95 -9.99 -13.98 -24.30
N GLU A 96 -9.24 -13.73 -25.37
CA GLU A 96 -7.89 -14.29 -25.53
C GLU A 96 -6.96 -13.77 -24.44
N ILE A 97 -6.97 -12.46 -24.20
CA ILE A 97 -6.19 -11.79 -23.16
C ILE A 97 -6.47 -12.38 -21.79
N THR A 98 -7.76 -12.46 -21.45
CA THR A 98 -8.18 -12.97 -20.14
C THR A 98 -7.68 -14.40 -19.94
N ARG A 99 -7.76 -15.23 -20.98
CA ARG A 99 -7.30 -16.62 -20.95
C ARG A 99 -5.78 -16.74 -20.86
N GLU A 100 -5.04 -15.94 -21.62
CA GLU A 100 -3.58 -15.96 -21.62
C GLU A 100 -3.03 -15.62 -20.23
N PHE A 101 -3.48 -14.50 -19.65
CA PHE A 101 -3.02 -14.08 -18.33
C PHE A 101 -3.44 -15.09 -17.26
N SER A 102 -4.67 -15.59 -17.28
CA SER A 102 -5.13 -16.64 -16.36
C SER A 102 -4.22 -17.88 -16.42
N THR A 103 -3.81 -18.30 -17.62
CA THR A 103 -2.91 -19.44 -17.80
C THR A 103 -1.51 -19.16 -17.25
N LYS A 104 -0.97 -17.95 -17.44
CA LYS A 104 0.34 -17.56 -16.88
C LYS A 104 0.31 -17.54 -15.34
N PHE A 105 -0.74 -16.98 -14.75
CA PHE A 105 -0.90 -16.97 -13.30
C PHE A 105 -1.06 -18.36 -12.71
N GLN A 106 -1.85 -19.22 -13.36
CA GLN A 106 -1.97 -20.61 -12.92
C GLN A 106 -0.62 -21.32 -12.92
N LYS A 107 0.24 -21.08 -13.92
CA LYS A 107 1.60 -21.63 -13.92
C LYS A 107 2.43 -21.13 -12.74
N ILE A 108 2.37 -19.85 -12.42
CA ILE A 108 3.09 -19.28 -11.27
C ILE A 108 2.59 -19.87 -9.96
N VAL A 109 1.27 -19.94 -9.77
CA VAL A 109 0.67 -20.54 -8.58
C VAL A 109 1.02 -22.03 -8.47
N GLN A 110 1.06 -22.76 -9.59
CA GLN A 110 1.46 -24.17 -9.59
C GLN A 110 2.96 -24.38 -9.29
N GLN A 111 3.82 -23.49 -9.78
CA GLN A 111 5.27 -23.58 -9.57
C GLN A 111 5.68 -23.15 -8.16
N GLU A 112 5.16 -22.02 -7.70
CA GLU A 112 5.56 -21.37 -6.45
C GLU A 112 4.64 -21.72 -5.26
N GLN A 113 3.48 -22.35 -5.50
CA GLN A 113 2.49 -22.75 -4.48
C GLN A 113 2.15 -21.56 -3.55
N ASP A 114 2.07 -21.76 -2.24
CA ASP A 114 1.77 -20.69 -1.27
C ASP A 114 2.87 -19.63 -1.16
N ALA A 115 4.06 -19.87 -1.74
CA ALA A 115 5.15 -18.92 -1.76
C ALA A 115 5.04 -17.88 -2.90
N ASN A 116 4.02 -17.98 -3.75
CA ASN A 116 3.82 -17.05 -4.85
C ASN A 116 3.51 -15.62 -4.36
N PHE A 117 3.93 -14.61 -5.14
CA PHE A 117 3.76 -13.20 -4.78
C PHE A 117 2.29 -12.77 -4.62
N ILE A 118 1.32 -13.43 -5.28
CA ILE A 118 -0.10 -13.11 -5.17
C ILE A 118 -0.59 -13.46 -3.75
N SER A 119 -0.25 -14.66 -3.29
CA SER A 119 -0.56 -15.11 -1.93
C SER A 119 0.17 -14.26 -0.90
N ARG A 120 1.47 -13.98 -1.10
CA ARG A 120 2.32 -13.31 -0.10
C ARG A 120 2.16 -11.79 -0.03
N LEU A 121 1.96 -11.10 -1.17
CA LEU A 121 1.95 -9.63 -1.24
C LEU A 121 0.55 -9.03 -1.39
N HIS A 122 -0.42 -9.84 -1.84
CA HIS A 122 -1.78 -9.40 -2.18
C HIS A 122 -2.88 -10.21 -1.51
N GLY A 123 -2.54 -11.01 -0.49
CA GLY A 123 -3.50 -11.87 0.22
C GLY A 123 -4.32 -12.78 -0.69
N GLY A 124 -3.75 -13.21 -1.82
CA GLY A 124 -4.42 -14.06 -2.82
C GLY A 124 -5.41 -13.33 -3.73
N LYS A 125 -5.49 -12.00 -3.68
CA LYS A 125 -6.49 -11.21 -4.42
C LYS A 125 -5.89 -10.63 -5.70
N LEU A 126 -6.37 -11.12 -6.84
CA LEU A 126 -5.95 -10.68 -8.17
C LEU A 126 -7.18 -10.52 -9.08
N GLU A 127 -7.22 -9.42 -9.84
CA GLU A 127 -8.20 -9.18 -10.88
C GLU A 127 -7.54 -8.64 -12.15
N ILE A 128 -8.05 -9.05 -13.31
CA ILE A 128 -7.55 -8.62 -14.61
C ILE A 128 -8.68 -7.87 -15.31
N ILE A 129 -8.41 -6.64 -15.72
CA ILE A 129 -9.39 -5.78 -16.38
C ILE A 129 -8.85 -5.43 -17.77
N PRO A 130 -9.38 -6.04 -18.85
CA PRO A 130 -9.11 -5.59 -20.21
C PRO A 130 -9.78 -4.23 -20.41
N TRP A 131 -8.96 -3.20 -20.57
CA TRP A 131 -9.40 -1.82 -20.72
C TRP A 131 -9.51 -1.47 -22.20
N PRO A 132 -10.69 -1.04 -22.67
CA PRO A 132 -10.91 -0.69 -24.07
C PRO A 132 -9.98 0.42 -24.57
N VAL A 133 -9.94 0.59 -25.89
CA VAL A 133 -9.27 1.75 -26.51
C VAL A 133 -9.92 3.04 -26.02
N ILE A 134 -9.08 4.06 -25.78
CA ILE A 134 -9.53 5.42 -25.48
C ILE A 134 -10.49 5.90 -26.58
N GLU A 135 -11.49 6.71 -26.24
CA GLU A 135 -12.60 7.17 -27.11
C GLU A 135 -13.81 6.22 -27.24
N SER A 136 -13.71 4.95 -26.85
CA SER A 136 -14.90 4.08 -26.77
C SER A 136 -15.79 4.46 -25.58
N LYS A 137 -17.11 4.28 -25.70
CA LYS A 137 -18.04 4.50 -24.56
C LYS A 137 -17.75 3.53 -23.41
N GLU A 138 -17.28 2.33 -23.76
CA GLU A 138 -16.94 1.23 -22.89
C GLU A 138 -15.72 1.58 -22.01
N PHE A 139 -14.77 2.35 -22.53
CA PHE A 139 -13.63 2.88 -21.77
C PHE A 139 -14.09 3.59 -20.50
N TYR A 140 -15.06 4.51 -20.62
CA TYR A 140 -15.50 5.33 -19.50
C TYR A 140 -16.37 4.55 -18.50
N LYS A 141 -17.06 3.50 -18.93
CA LYS A 141 -17.86 2.65 -18.04
C LYS A 141 -16.97 1.90 -17.03
N LEU A 142 -15.72 1.61 -17.37
CA LEU A 142 -14.83 0.87 -16.48
C LEU A 142 -14.34 1.68 -15.27
N PHE A 143 -14.39 3.01 -15.30
CA PHE A 143 -14.11 3.81 -14.09
C PHE A 143 -15.08 3.49 -12.96
N ALA A 144 -16.37 3.27 -13.27
CA ALA A 144 -17.35 2.85 -12.27
C ALA A 144 -17.05 1.45 -11.72
N THR A 145 -16.46 0.57 -12.54
CA THR A 145 -15.99 -0.74 -12.07
C THR A 145 -14.81 -0.60 -11.11
N LEU A 146 -13.80 0.22 -11.44
CA LEU A 146 -12.68 0.50 -10.52
C LEU A 146 -13.15 1.15 -9.21
N LYS A 147 -14.05 2.12 -9.29
CA LYS A 147 -14.61 2.76 -8.08
C LYS A 147 -15.28 1.74 -7.18
N ARG A 148 -16.12 0.84 -7.73
CA ARG A 148 -16.72 -0.25 -6.95
C ARG A 148 -15.67 -1.16 -6.31
N ARG A 149 -14.53 -1.41 -6.98
CA ARG A 149 -13.44 -2.20 -6.38
C ARG A 149 -12.73 -1.47 -5.26
N LEU A 150 -12.52 -0.17 -5.41
CA LEU A 150 -11.98 0.68 -4.35
C LEU A 150 -12.91 0.66 -3.12
N ASP A 151 -14.22 0.81 -3.34
CA ASP A 151 -15.23 0.88 -2.27
C ASP A 151 -15.42 -0.46 -1.52
N LEU A 152 -14.99 -1.58 -2.12
CA LEU A 152 -14.99 -2.89 -1.47
C LEU A 152 -13.76 -3.14 -0.60
N GLN A 153 -12.74 -2.26 -0.67
CA GLN A 153 -11.55 -2.42 0.15
C GLN A 153 -11.87 -2.12 1.61
N LYS A 154 -11.27 -2.90 2.51
CA LYS A 154 -11.38 -2.64 3.94
C LYS A 154 -10.43 -1.51 4.34
N ILE A 155 -10.89 -0.64 5.24
CA ILE A 155 -10.04 0.37 5.87
C ILE A 155 -8.86 -0.33 6.55
N SER A 156 -7.64 0.05 6.17
CA SER A 156 -6.39 -0.54 6.69
C SER A 156 -5.90 0.15 7.97
N HIS A 157 -6.19 1.44 8.13
CA HIS A 157 -5.67 2.27 9.21
C HIS A 157 -6.81 3.07 9.84
N SER A 158 -6.85 3.10 11.18
CA SER A 158 -7.94 3.76 11.91
C SER A 158 -7.85 5.28 11.85
N THR A 159 -6.62 5.81 11.72
CA THR A 159 -6.37 7.26 11.68
C THR A 159 -5.31 7.61 10.65
N ALA A 160 -5.35 8.85 10.16
CA ALA A 160 -4.31 9.39 9.27
C ALA A 160 -2.92 9.40 9.93
N GLY A 161 -2.86 9.65 11.24
CA GLY A 161 -1.61 9.63 12.02
C GLY A 161 -0.98 8.25 12.08
N GLU A 162 -1.80 7.21 12.26
CA GLU A 162 -1.36 5.81 12.20
C GLU A 162 -0.78 5.49 10.83
N PHE A 163 -1.51 5.80 9.75
CA PHE A 163 -1.03 5.60 8.38
C PHE A 163 0.30 6.31 8.10
N LEU A 164 0.43 7.58 8.50
CA LEU A 164 1.67 8.35 8.34
C LEU A 164 2.84 7.72 9.10
N HIS A 165 2.60 7.25 10.32
CA HIS A 165 3.63 6.58 11.13
C HIS A 165 4.03 5.23 10.52
N THR A 166 3.07 4.45 10.00
CA THR A 166 3.30 3.20 9.27
C THR A 166 4.19 3.45 8.06
N ILE A 167 3.85 4.42 7.20
CA ILE A 167 4.65 4.77 6.02
C ILE A 167 6.09 5.15 6.42
N LYS A 168 6.26 6.05 7.38
CA LYS A 168 7.59 6.52 7.80
C LYS A 168 8.44 5.37 8.33
N THR A 169 7.84 4.52 9.16
CA THR A 169 8.54 3.37 9.75
C THR A 169 8.90 2.35 8.67
N LEU A 170 7.98 2.06 7.75
CA LEU A 170 8.22 1.16 6.63
C LEU A 170 9.36 1.67 5.73
N MET A 171 9.35 2.96 5.37
CA MET A 171 10.44 3.56 4.58
C MET A 171 11.79 3.47 5.31
N ALA A 172 11.83 3.72 6.62
CA ALA A 172 13.05 3.62 7.41
C ALA A 172 13.57 2.17 7.45
N LYS A 173 12.69 1.20 7.66
CA LYS A 173 13.02 -0.23 7.67
C LYS A 173 13.53 -0.72 6.31
N LEU A 174 12.84 -0.34 5.21
CA LEU A 174 13.28 -0.65 3.85
C LEU A 174 14.66 -0.08 3.56
N LYS A 175 14.92 1.19 3.94
CA LYS A 175 16.23 1.82 3.77
C LYS A 175 17.33 1.16 4.60
N ALA A 176 16.99 0.64 5.78
CA ALA A 176 17.93 -0.07 6.65
C ALA A 176 18.06 -1.57 6.31
N ASN A 177 17.29 -2.09 5.34
CA ASN A 177 17.12 -3.52 5.08
C ASN A 177 16.73 -4.32 6.34
N ASP A 178 15.89 -3.72 7.20
CA ASP A 178 15.36 -4.34 8.41
C ASP A 178 14.00 -4.98 8.11
N TRP A 179 13.98 -6.31 8.09
CA TRP A 179 12.80 -7.13 7.78
C TRP A 179 12.03 -7.62 9.03
N GLY A 180 12.40 -7.14 10.21
CA GLY A 180 11.71 -7.47 11.46
C GLY A 180 10.27 -6.94 11.50
N ALA A 181 9.47 -7.40 12.47
CA ALA A 181 8.07 -7.01 12.60
C ALA A 181 7.90 -5.49 12.80
N LEU A 182 7.03 -4.87 12.00
CA LEU A 182 6.73 -3.43 12.08
C LEU A 182 6.07 -3.08 13.42
N SER A 183 5.18 -3.94 13.89
CA SER A 183 4.46 -3.79 15.16
C SER A 183 5.41 -3.68 16.35
N GLN A 184 6.50 -4.46 16.35
CA GLN A 184 7.52 -4.40 17.39
C GLN A 184 8.23 -3.05 17.38
N THR A 185 8.67 -2.56 16.22
CA THR A 185 9.33 -1.24 16.10
C THR A 185 8.40 -0.11 16.57
N MET A 186 7.12 -0.16 16.21
CA MET A 186 6.12 0.81 16.65
C MET A 186 5.87 0.75 18.17
N ALA A 187 5.76 -0.46 18.73
CA ALA A 187 5.54 -0.67 20.16
C ALA A 187 6.72 -0.16 20.98
N GLU A 188 7.96 -0.46 20.56
CA GLU A 188 9.18 0.02 21.21
C GLU A 188 9.30 1.55 21.14
N HIS A 189 8.99 2.15 19.98
CA HIS A 189 9.00 3.60 19.84
C HIS A 189 7.97 4.25 20.79
N ARG A 190 6.74 3.73 20.81
CA ARG A 190 5.68 4.22 21.70
C ARG A 190 6.06 4.06 23.18
N ALA A 191 6.63 2.92 23.57
CA ALA A 191 7.09 2.69 24.94
C ALA A 191 8.17 3.69 25.34
N ARG A 192 9.15 3.95 24.45
CA ARG A 192 10.20 4.96 24.68
C ARG A 192 9.62 6.36 24.84
N SER A 193 8.68 6.77 23.97
CA SER A 193 8.02 8.07 24.08
C SER A 193 7.25 8.20 25.40
N LEU A 194 6.47 7.19 25.79
CA LEU A 194 5.72 7.20 27.04
C LEU A 194 6.65 7.25 28.25
N SER A 195 7.73 6.47 28.26
CA SER A 195 8.73 6.51 29.33
C SER A 195 9.42 7.86 29.47
N ALA A 196 9.65 8.57 28.35
CA ALA A 196 10.21 9.92 28.37
C ALA A 196 9.21 10.97 28.89
N LEU A 197 7.91 10.79 28.61
CA LEU A 197 6.84 11.70 29.04
C LEU A 197 6.37 11.44 30.47
N LEU A 198 6.50 10.22 30.99
CA LEU A 198 5.96 9.82 32.30
C LEU A 198 6.45 10.72 33.46
N PRO A 199 7.75 11.07 33.58
CA PRO A 199 8.20 11.95 34.65
C PRO A 199 7.57 13.34 34.57
N ILE A 200 7.37 13.85 33.36
CA ILE A 200 6.75 15.17 33.12
C ILE A 200 5.27 15.12 33.48
N ALA A 201 4.54 14.11 33.01
CA ALA A 201 3.14 13.93 33.33
C ALA A 201 2.88 13.77 34.84
N LEU A 202 3.75 13.03 35.54
CA LEU A 202 3.67 12.89 36.99
C LEU A 202 4.03 14.20 37.73
N GLY A 203 4.98 14.98 37.20
CA GLY A 203 5.45 16.21 37.84
C GLY A 203 4.57 17.43 37.59
N THR A 204 3.95 17.54 36.41
CA THR A 204 3.21 18.74 35.98
C THR A 204 1.72 18.47 35.73
N GLY A 205 1.32 17.21 35.57
CA GLY A 205 -0.03 16.84 35.13
C GLY A 205 -0.24 16.94 33.61
N TYR A 206 0.79 17.26 32.83
CA TYR A 206 0.68 17.43 31.37
C TYR A 206 1.43 16.36 30.59
N SER A 207 0.89 15.96 29.43
CA SER A 207 1.47 14.96 28.54
C SER A 207 2.41 15.55 27.47
N GLU A 208 2.72 16.84 27.55
CA GLU A 208 3.62 17.56 26.64
C GLU A 208 4.97 17.81 27.31
N ILE A 209 6.05 17.79 26.53
CA ILE A 209 7.41 18.06 27.04
C ILE A 209 7.53 19.52 27.47
N GLU A 210 6.85 20.43 26.75
CA GLU A 210 6.72 21.84 27.07
C GLU A 210 5.23 22.20 27.09
N PRO A 211 4.53 21.99 28.21
CA PRO A 211 3.11 22.25 28.28
C PRO A 211 2.83 23.75 28.14
N ASN A 212 1.95 24.11 27.22
CA ASN A 212 1.44 25.47 27.16
C ASN A 212 0.46 25.66 28.33
N LEU A 213 0.97 26.21 29.44
CA LEU A 213 0.21 26.41 30.68
C LEU A 213 -0.85 27.51 30.46
N GLU A 214 -2.02 27.14 29.95
CA GLU A 214 -3.17 28.03 29.95
C GLU A 214 -3.73 28.11 31.38
N PRO A 215 -3.78 29.30 32.02
CA PRO A 215 -4.22 29.42 33.40
C PRO A 215 -5.70 29.05 33.55
N LEU A 216 -5.97 28.01 34.33
CA LEU A 216 -7.33 27.61 34.68
C LEU A 216 -7.92 28.62 35.68
N LYS A 217 -8.72 29.54 35.11
CA LYS A 217 -9.52 30.64 35.70
C LYS A 217 -8.88 32.03 35.62
N VAL A 218 -9.62 32.92 34.94
CA VAL A 218 -9.48 34.36 35.01
C VAL A 218 -9.53 34.77 36.49
N THR A 219 -8.41 35.29 36.99
CA THR A 219 -8.38 36.04 38.25
C THR A 219 -9.32 37.22 38.09
N LEU A 220 -10.54 37.11 38.58
CA LEU A 220 -11.44 38.25 38.75
C LEU A 220 -10.72 39.22 39.69
N LEU A 221 -10.05 40.21 39.11
CA LEU A 221 -9.56 41.38 39.81
C LEU A 221 -10.76 42.00 40.52
N ARG A 222 -10.84 41.80 41.84
CA ARG A 222 -11.71 42.60 42.70
C ARG A 222 -11.37 44.06 42.45
N ARG A 223 -12.34 44.79 41.89
CA ARG A 223 -12.38 46.25 41.96
C ARG A 223 -12.90 46.58 43.35
N ASP A 224 -12.02 47.08 44.21
CA ASP A 224 -12.39 47.98 45.30
C ASP A 224 -12.28 49.42 44.78
#